data_AF-A0A843G8W1-F1
#
_entry.id   AF-A0A843G8W1-F1
#
_cell.length_a   1.000
_cell.length_b   1.000
_cell.length_c   1.000
_cell.angle_alpha   90.00
_cell.angle_beta   90.00
_cell.angle_gamma   90.00
#
_symmetry.space_group_name_H-M   'P 1'
#
loop_
_entity.id
_entity.type
_entity.pdbx_description
1 polymer ?
#
loop_
_entity_poly.entity_id
_entity_poly.type
_entity_poly.pdbx_seq_one_letter_code
_entity_poly.pdbx_strand_id
1 'polypeptide(L)'
;FNFTVSEITDEVKDLKSKILLDQAIEEGKIIIKEPKEEFIKELNETISKSGDDLRLSEADKKLLALALDLKCENENIKVLTDDYSMQNVLKIIDIPYDSIITEGIKGIYNWVKTCEGCKKEFDADYPFDDCEICGSKVFKRRIKTY
;
A
#
# COMPACT_ATOMS: atom_id res chain seq x y z
N PHE A 1 -21.02 3.36 5.72
CA PHE A 1 -21.08 3.63 4.27
C PHE A 1 -19.76 3.22 3.66
N ASN A 2 -19.73 2.81 2.39
CA ASN A 2 -18.46 2.46 1.72
C ASN A 2 -18.02 3.62 0.85
N PHE A 3 -16.71 3.87 0.81
CA PHE A 3 -16.13 4.99 0.05
C PHE A 3 -15.19 4.47 -1.04
N THR A 4 -15.12 5.20 -2.14
CA THR A 4 -14.16 4.98 -3.23
C THR A 4 -13.73 6.33 -3.83
N VAL A 5 -12.64 6.32 -4.60
CA VAL A 5 -12.18 7.47 -5.40
C VAL A 5 -12.63 7.32 -6.86
N SER A 6 -12.69 8.43 -7.60
CA SER A 6 -13.16 8.41 -9.00
C SER A 6 -12.28 7.55 -9.90
N GLU A 7 -10.95 7.61 -9.76
CA GLU A 7 -10.04 6.93 -10.67
C GLU A 7 -10.19 5.41 -10.66
N ILE A 8 -10.55 4.83 -9.51
CA ILE A 8 -10.81 3.39 -9.42
C ILE A 8 -12.08 3.03 -10.20
N THR A 9 -13.09 3.89 -10.18
CA THR A 9 -14.33 3.65 -10.94
C THR A 9 -14.07 3.74 -12.46
N ASP A 10 -13.15 4.60 -12.88
CA ASP A 10 -12.75 4.74 -14.28
C ASP A 10 -11.86 3.58 -14.77
N GLU A 11 -11.14 2.92 -13.87
CA GLU A 11 -10.31 1.75 -14.19
C GLU A 11 -11.13 0.49 -14.50
N VAL A 12 -12.38 0.42 -14.02
CA VAL A 12 -13.26 -0.74 -14.24
C VAL A 12 -13.69 -0.84 -15.71
N LYS A 13 -12.95 -1.66 -16.47
CA LYS A 13 -13.18 -1.88 -17.91
C LYS A 13 -14.21 -2.97 -18.21
N ASP A 14 -14.45 -3.90 -17.29
CA ASP A 14 -15.41 -4.98 -17.50
C ASP A 14 -16.84 -4.45 -17.42
N LEU A 15 -17.64 -4.74 -18.45
CA LEU A 15 -19.01 -4.22 -18.57
C LEU A 15 -19.91 -4.71 -17.44
N LYS A 16 -19.77 -5.96 -16.98
CA LYS A 16 -20.61 -6.48 -15.88
C LYS A 16 -20.22 -5.82 -14.57
N SER A 17 -18.92 -5.72 -14.29
CA SER A 17 -18.42 -5.05 -13.10
C SER A 17 -18.82 -3.58 -13.05
N LYS A 18 -18.79 -2.88 -14.20
CA LYS A 18 -19.20 -1.49 -14.31
C LYS A 18 -20.69 -1.29 -14.00
N ILE A 19 -21.57 -2.10 -14.60
CA ILE A 19 -23.02 -2.03 -14.32
C ILE A 19 -23.30 -2.27 -12.82
N LEU A 20 -22.62 -3.24 -12.20
CA LEU A 20 -22.78 -3.52 -10.78
C LEU A 20 -22.29 -2.36 -9.90
N LEU A 21 -21.18 -1.74 -10.28
CA LEU A 21 -20.63 -0.57 -9.60
C LEU A 21 -21.57 0.63 -9.69
N ASP A 22 -22.06 0.93 -10.89
CA ASP A 22 -23.01 2.03 -11.14
C ASP A 22 -24.29 1.84 -10.31
N GLN A 23 -24.85 0.63 -10.30
CA GLN A 23 -26.01 0.30 -9.48
C GLN A 23 -25.73 0.48 -7.98
N ALA A 24 -24.55 0.06 -7.50
CA ALA A 24 -24.17 0.22 -6.10
C ALA A 24 -24.01 1.70 -5.70
N ILE A 25 -23.58 2.56 -6.63
CA ILE A 25 -23.49 4.00 -6.45
C ILE A 25 -24.90 4.62 -6.41
N GLU A 26 -25.78 4.26 -7.36
CA GLU A 26 -27.17 4.73 -7.41
C GLU A 26 -27.98 4.33 -6.15
N GLU A 27 -27.73 3.12 -5.62
CA GLU A 27 -28.34 2.63 -4.38
C GLU A 27 -27.72 3.26 -3.11
N GLY A 28 -26.68 4.09 -3.25
CA GLY A 28 -25.99 4.74 -2.13
C GLY A 28 -25.16 3.79 -1.26
N LYS A 29 -24.85 2.58 -1.75
CA LYS A 29 -23.99 1.60 -1.07
C LYS A 29 -22.52 1.99 -1.14
N ILE A 30 -22.11 2.65 -2.23
CA ILE A 30 -20.77 3.18 -2.47
C ILE A 30 -20.88 4.68 -2.73
N ILE A 31 -20.06 5.46 -2.03
CA ILE A 31 -19.99 6.91 -2.16
C ILE A 31 -18.63 7.28 -2.73
N ILE A 32 -18.63 8.03 -3.84
CA ILE A 32 -17.40 8.58 -4.41
C ILE A 32 -17.02 9.83 -3.61
N LYS A 33 -15.84 9.82 -2.98
CA LYS A 33 -15.29 10.95 -2.21
C LYS A 33 -13.84 11.17 -2.64
N GLU A 34 -13.50 12.40 -2.96
CA GLU A 34 -12.12 12.77 -3.25
C GLU A 34 -11.39 13.16 -1.94
N PRO A 35 -10.13 12.74 -1.78
CA PRO A 35 -9.32 13.13 -0.63
C PRO A 35 -8.95 14.62 -0.68
N LYS A 36 -8.73 15.24 0.48
CA LYS A 36 -8.17 16.59 0.55
C LYS A 36 -6.69 16.57 0.13
N GLU A 37 -6.24 17.60 -0.58
CA GLU A 37 -4.86 17.69 -1.08
C GLU A 37 -3.80 17.68 0.03
N GLU A 38 -4.16 18.12 1.24
CA GLU A 38 -3.29 18.08 2.43
C GLU A 38 -2.88 16.64 2.78
N PHE A 39 -3.83 15.70 2.77
CA PHE A 39 -3.56 14.29 3.07
C PHE A 39 -2.80 13.59 1.95
N ILE A 40 -2.98 14.01 0.69
CA ILE A 40 -2.18 13.50 -0.43
C ILE A 40 -0.70 13.86 -0.23
N LYS A 41 -0.40 15.09 0.22
CA LYS A 41 0.97 15.52 0.49
C LYS A 41 1.56 14.77 1.67
N GLU A 42 0.83 14.69 2.78
CA GLU A 42 1.26 13.95 3.98
C GLU A 42 1.54 12.47 3.66
N LEU A 43 0.68 11.85 2.85
CA LEU A 43 0.87 10.48 2.42
C LEU A 43 2.14 10.33 1.57
N ASN A 44 2.37 11.22 0.59
CA ASN A 44 3.58 11.18 -0.25
C ASN A 44 4.85 11.32 0.59
N GLU A 45 4.86 12.17 1.62
CA GLU A 45 5.99 12.27 2.57
C GLU A 45 6.22 10.97 3.34
N THR A 46 5.14 10.29 3.74
CA THR A 46 5.19 9.01 4.45
C THR A 46 5.70 7.89 3.55
N ILE A 47 5.21 7.81 2.32
CA ILE A 47 5.61 6.82 1.32
C ILE A 47 7.07 7.04 0.89
N SER A 48 7.51 8.30 0.75
CA SER A 48 8.90 8.63 0.44
C SER A 48 9.86 8.12 1.53
N LYS A 49 9.44 8.16 2.80
CA LYS A 49 10.21 7.60 3.93
C LYS A 49 10.22 6.07 3.95
N SER A 50 9.17 5.41 3.47
CA SER A 50 9.10 3.94 3.43
C SER A 50 9.81 3.32 2.23
N GLY A 51 10.04 4.11 1.17
CA GLY A 51 10.66 3.65 -0.07
C GLY A 51 9.72 2.88 -1.01
N ASP A 52 8.42 2.85 -0.72
CA ASP A 52 7.38 2.20 -1.55
C ASP A 52 6.81 3.11 -2.65
N ASP A 53 7.30 4.35 -2.78
CA ASP A 53 6.80 5.35 -3.74
C ASP A 53 6.79 4.85 -5.19
N LEU A 54 7.74 3.97 -5.53
CA LEU A 54 7.95 3.46 -6.88
C LEU A 54 6.92 2.42 -7.34
N ARG A 55 6.03 1.93 -6.46
CA ARG A 55 5.11 0.82 -6.78
C ARG A 55 3.62 1.16 -6.73
N LEU A 56 3.24 2.27 -6.11
CA LEU A 56 1.84 2.65 -5.98
C LEU A 56 1.41 3.49 -7.19
N SER A 57 0.26 3.16 -7.77
CA SER A 57 -0.36 3.98 -8.81
C SER A 57 -0.96 5.25 -8.21
N GLU A 58 -1.27 6.24 -9.05
CA GLU A 58 -1.93 7.48 -8.60
C GLU A 58 -3.30 7.18 -7.95
N ALA A 59 -4.04 6.20 -8.46
CA ALA A 59 -5.32 5.77 -7.88
C ALA A 59 -5.14 5.17 -6.48
N ASP A 60 -4.09 4.36 -6.27
CA ASP A 60 -3.77 3.80 -4.95
C ASP A 60 -3.42 4.92 -3.96
N LYS A 61 -2.61 5.89 -4.39
CA LYS A 61 -2.23 7.05 -3.56
C LYS A 61 -3.46 7.85 -3.14
N LYS A 62 -4.41 8.10 -4.06
CA LYS A 62 -5.65 8.79 -3.71
C LYS A 62 -6.53 8.00 -2.74
N LEU A 63 -6.66 6.69 -2.93
CA LEU A 63 -7.45 5.84 -2.02
C LEU A 63 -6.86 5.83 -0.61
N LEU A 64 -5.54 5.72 -0.50
CA LEU A 64 -4.83 5.78 0.78
C LEU A 64 -4.95 7.16 1.44
N ALA A 65 -4.90 8.24 0.66
CA ALA A 65 -5.09 9.60 1.16
C ALA A 65 -6.53 9.80 1.67
N LEU A 66 -7.52 9.21 0.99
CA LEU A 66 -8.91 9.24 1.43
C LEU A 66 -9.09 8.47 2.74
N ALA A 67 -8.45 7.32 2.88
CA ALA A 67 -8.45 6.58 4.13
C ALA A 67 -7.81 7.41 5.26
N LEU A 68 -6.71 8.12 5.00
CA LEU A 68 -6.08 8.99 6.00
C LEU A 68 -7.01 10.15 6.43
N ASP A 69 -7.67 10.80 5.48
CA ASP A 69 -8.65 11.87 5.74
C ASP A 69 -9.79 11.37 6.65
N LEU A 70 -10.39 10.23 6.32
CA LEU A 70 -11.48 9.64 7.11
C LEU A 70 -11.04 9.19 8.50
N LYS A 71 -9.80 8.71 8.65
CA LYS A 71 -9.21 8.39 9.96
C LYS A 71 -9.08 9.64 10.82
N CYS A 72 -8.64 10.78 10.25
CA CYS A 72 -8.57 12.05 10.95
C CYS A 72 -9.95 12.59 11.35
N GLU A 73 -10.99 12.30 10.57
CA GLU A 73 -12.39 12.59 10.90
C GLU A 73 -12.96 11.69 12.02
N ASN A 74 -12.13 10.87 12.69
CA ASN A 74 -12.49 9.92 13.76
C ASN A 74 -13.50 8.84 13.32
N GLU A 75 -13.59 8.57 12.02
CA GLU A 75 -14.40 7.46 11.55
C GLU A 75 -13.69 6.13 11.77
N ASN A 76 -14.45 5.11 12.18
CA ASN A 76 -13.96 3.76 12.30
C ASN A 76 -13.90 3.13 10.90
N ILE A 77 -12.81 3.40 10.20
CA ILE A 77 -12.61 2.97 8.82
C ILE A 77 -11.88 1.65 8.73
N LYS A 78 -12.06 0.96 7.61
CA LYS A 78 -11.29 -0.21 7.23
C LYS A 78 -11.13 -0.23 5.72
N VAL A 79 -9.90 -0.42 5.23
CA VAL A 79 -9.62 -0.48 3.79
C VAL A 79 -9.65 -1.92 3.31
N LEU A 80 -10.36 -2.19 2.22
CA LEU A 80 -10.40 -3.52 1.60
C LEU A 80 -9.45 -3.55 0.41
N THR A 81 -8.41 -4.37 0.49
CA THR A 81 -7.43 -4.51 -0.59
C THR A 81 -6.68 -5.84 -0.51
N ASP A 82 -6.43 -6.46 -1.67
CA ASP A 82 -5.55 -7.62 -1.80
C ASP A 82 -4.12 -7.24 -2.28
N ASP A 83 -3.84 -5.94 -2.50
CA ASP A 83 -2.51 -5.49 -2.91
C ASP A 83 -1.57 -5.34 -1.71
N TYR A 84 -0.45 -6.08 -1.74
CA TYR A 84 0.54 -6.07 -0.65
C TYR A 84 1.24 -4.72 -0.46
N SER A 85 1.39 -3.91 -1.51
CA SER A 85 2.02 -2.58 -1.44
C SER A 85 1.11 -1.61 -0.69
N MET A 86 -0.18 -1.62 -1.00
CA MET A 86 -1.17 -0.84 -0.24
C MET A 86 -1.24 -1.28 1.23
N GLN A 87 -1.27 -2.60 1.49
CA GLN A 87 -1.31 -3.12 2.86
C GLN A 87 -0.08 -2.70 3.69
N ASN A 88 1.09 -2.60 3.06
CA ASN A 88 2.29 -2.13 3.75
C ASN A 88 2.14 -0.68 4.20
N VAL A 89 1.69 0.21 3.30
CA VAL A 89 1.47 1.62 3.64
C VAL A 89 0.38 1.78 4.68
N LEU A 90 -0.73 1.05 4.55
CA LEU A 90 -1.83 1.04 5.53
C LEU A 90 -1.33 0.67 6.93
N LYS A 91 -0.38 -0.26 7.01
CA LYS A 91 0.25 -0.65 8.28
C LYS A 91 1.19 0.42 8.84
N ILE A 92 1.85 1.21 8.00
CA ILE A 92 2.70 2.34 8.43
C ILE A 92 1.84 3.47 9.00
N ILE A 93 0.73 3.80 8.33
CA ILE A 93 -0.22 4.84 8.77
C ILE A 93 -1.23 4.34 9.80
N ASP A 94 -1.08 3.09 10.27
CA ASP A 94 -1.90 2.46 11.31
C ASP A 94 -3.41 2.48 10.99
N ILE A 95 -3.77 2.20 9.74
CA ILE A 95 -5.16 2.05 9.29
C ILE A 95 -5.45 0.55 9.19
N PRO A 96 -6.52 0.04 9.81
CA PRO A 96 -6.89 -1.35 9.69
C PRO A 96 -7.34 -1.64 8.25
N TYR A 97 -6.91 -2.79 7.74
CA TYR A 97 -7.29 -3.27 6.42
C TYR A 97 -7.76 -4.72 6.48
N ASP A 98 -8.47 -5.13 5.44
CA ASP A 98 -8.89 -6.51 5.26
C ASP A 98 -8.66 -6.94 3.81
N SER A 99 -8.48 -8.24 3.63
CA SER A 99 -8.26 -8.87 2.33
C SER A 99 -9.52 -9.63 1.94
N ILE A 100 -9.90 -9.56 0.66
CA ILE A 100 -11.18 -10.11 0.22
C ILE A 100 -11.02 -11.58 -0.18
N ILE A 101 -9.94 -11.90 -0.89
CA ILE A 101 -9.70 -13.24 -1.44
C ILE A 101 -8.57 -13.95 -0.69
N THR A 102 -7.57 -13.20 -0.23
CA THR A 102 -6.38 -13.74 0.43
C THR A 102 -6.52 -13.77 1.95
N GLU A 103 -5.77 -14.63 2.66
CA GLU A 103 -5.75 -14.69 4.14
C GLU A 103 -5.24 -13.39 4.83
N GLY A 104 -4.95 -12.35 4.04
CA GLY A 104 -4.34 -11.10 4.48
C GLY A 104 -2.87 -11.22 4.87
N ILE A 105 -2.15 -10.11 4.83
CA ILE A 105 -0.74 -10.07 5.23
C ILE A 105 -0.66 -10.26 6.76
N LYS A 106 -0.23 -11.45 7.17
CA LYS A 106 -0.06 -11.83 8.59
C LYS A 106 1.15 -11.17 9.27
N GLY A 107 1.82 -10.21 8.61
CA GLY A 107 3.07 -9.64 9.10
C GLY A 107 3.63 -8.47 8.29
N ILE A 108 4.59 -7.74 8.86
CA ILE A 108 5.36 -6.73 8.11
C ILE A 108 6.48 -7.46 7.37
N TYR A 109 6.57 -7.27 6.06
CA TYR A 109 7.66 -7.81 5.25
C TYR A 109 8.59 -6.68 4.83
N ASN A 110 9.84 -6.76 5.29
CA ASN A 110 10.90 -5.84 4.86
C ASN A 110 11.86 -6.54 3.90
N TRP A 111 12.54 -5.74 3.09
CA TRP A 111 13.59 -6.20 2.20
C TRP A 111 14.93 -5.81 2.79
N VAL A 112 15.75 -6.82 3.10
CA VAL A 112 17.10 -6.60 3.62
C VAL A 112 18.11 -7.16 2.63
N LYS A 113 19.16 -6.39 2.36
CA LYS A 113 20.28 -6.82 1.54
C LYS A 113 21.08 -7.84 2.34
N THR A 114 21.22 -9.06 1.85
CA THR A 114 21.91 -10.16 2.54
C THR A 114 23.00 -10.71 1.64
N CYS A 115 24.19 -10.95 2.20
CA CYS A 115 25.26 -11.62 1.47
C CYS A 115 24.97 -13.13 1.27
N GLU A 116 25.25 -13.66 0.09
CA GLU A 116 25.15 -15.10 -0.20
C GLU A 116 26.15 -15.96 0.59
N GLY A 117 27.37 -15.44 0.80
CA GLY A 117 28.44 -16.17 1.47
C GLY A 117 28.34 -16.12 3.00
N CYS A 118 28.63 -14.97 3.59
CA CYS A 118 28.71 -14.81 5.04
C CYS A 118 27.35 -14.58 5.73
N LYS A 119 26.27 -14.44 4.95
CA LYS A 119 24.90 -14.16 5.43
C LYS A 119 24.74 -12.87 6.24
N LYS A 120 25.70 -11.94 6.13
CA LYS A 120 25.58 -10.61 6.74
C LYS A 120 24.42 -9.83 6.12
N GLU A 121 23.67 -9.17 7.00
CA GLU A 121 22.58 -8.26 6.66
C GLU A 121 23.13 -6.83 6.53
N PHE A 122 22.65 -6.13 5.52
CA PHE A 122 23.03 -4.77 5.17
C PHE A 122 21.78 -3.90 5.06
N ASP A 123 21.93 -2.62 5.39
CA ASP A 123 20.89 -1.62 5.23
C ASP A 123 20.47 -1.46 3.77
N ALA A 124 19.24 -0.97 3.55
CA ALA A 124 18.69 -0.75 2.21
C ALA A 124 19.60 0.14 1.35
N ASP A 125 20.28 1.11 1.98
CA ASP A 125 21.16 2.09 1.35
C ASP A 125 22.58 1.56 1.05
N TYR A 126 22.89 0.29 1.35
CA TYR A 126 24.22 -0.26 1.09
C TYR A 126 24.57 -0.16 -0.41
N PRO A 127 25.62 0.60 -0.79
CA PRO A 127 25.82 1.01 -2.19
C PRO A 127 26.49 -0.05 -3.07
N PHE A 128 26.97 -1.16 -2.48
CA PHE A 128 27.74 -2.18 -3.20
C PHE A 128 26.92 -3.46 -3.41
N ASP A 129 27.13 -4.11 -4.56
CA ASP A 129 26.55 -5.43 -4.88
C ASP A 129 27.40 -6.60 -4.34
N ASP A 130 28.57 -6.31 -3.80
CA ASP A 130 29.51 -7.29 -3.24
C ASP A 130 29.68 -7.06 -1.74
N CYS A 131 29.84 -8.14 -0.99
CA CYS A 131 29.98 -8.08 0.45
C CYS A 131 31.36 -7.58 0.87
N GLU A 132 31.40 -6.52 1.68
CA GLU A 132 32.64 -5.99 2.29
C GLU A 132 33.42 -7.00 3.15
N ILE A 133 32.78 -8.09 3.62
CA ILE A 133 33.41 -9.08 4.51
C ILE A 133 34.02 -10.24 3.72
N CYS A 134 33.27 -10.81 2.77
CA CYS A 134 33.67 -12.05 2.10
C CYS A 134 33.71 -11.94 0.57
N GLY A 135 33.44 -10.77 -0.01
CA GLY A 135 33.48 -10.53 -1.46
C GLY A 135 32.41 -11.28 -2.26
N SER A 136 31.47 -11.96 -1.62
CA SER A 136 30.37 -12.65 -2.30
C SER A 136 29.23 -11.68 -2.61
N LYS A 137 28.43 -11.99 -3.63
CA LYS A 137 27.31 -11.15 -4.04
C LYS A 137 26.28 -10.95 -2.94
N VAL A 138 25.71 -9.76 -2.90
CA VAL A 138 24.62 -9.35 -2.02
C VAL A 138 23.31 -9.43 -2.80
N PHE A 139 22.30 -10.06 -2.21
CA PHE A 139 20.98 -10.20 -2.80
C PHE A 139 19.91 -9.65 -1.86
N LYS A 140 18.77 -9.24 -2.43
CA LYS A 140 17.63 -8.78 -1.62
C LYS A 140 16.87 -10.00 -1.09
N ARG A 141 16.82 -10.15 0.22
CA ARG A 141 16.06 -11.19 0.91
C ARG A 141 14.83 -10.57 1.55
N ARG A 142 13.67 -11.18 1.33
CA ARG A 142 12.45 -10.84 2.06
C ARG A 142 12.55 -11.40 3.47
N ILE A 143 12.47 -10.54 4.47
CA ILE A 143 12.42 -10.94 5.88
C ILE A 143 11.07 -10.55 6.48
N LYS A 144 10.58 -11.38 7.40
CA LYS A 144 9.39 -11.06 8.20
C LYS A 144 9.86 -10.34 9.46
N THR A 145 9.47 -9.09 9.63
CA THR A 145 9.92 -8.27 10.77
C THR A 145 8.97 -8.42 11.97
N TYR A 146 7.67 -8.64 11.71
CA TYR A 146 6.61 -8.87 12.71
C TYR A 146 5.57 -9.83 12.13
#